data_AF-V4K9T6-F1
#
_entry.id   AF-V4K9T6-F1
#
_cell.length_a   1.000
_cell.length_b   1.000
_cell.length_c   1.000
_cell.angle_alpha   90.00
_cell.angle_beta   90.00
_cell.angle_gamma   90.00
#
_symmetry.space_group_name_H-M   'P 1'
#
loop_
_entity.id
_entity.type
_entity.pdbx_description
1 polymer ?
#
loop_
_entity_poly.entity_id
_entity_poly.type
_entity_poly.pdbx_seq_one_letter_code
_entity_poly.pdbx_strand_id
1 'polypeptide(L)'
;MKVVRSLVEEAQRRAVGRRLRKAIVGRYALVVLDDGSAGLAYVDWDWVKPFRPYKEPPGDAEEAVSLALSYDPVEAAIGVATINALAPREGLTTADPLDLVRLREGARVGLVGYIRGYVRRLRERAELYVFETRPYEEDFVYPWYAEEELLPKDGPGNSHWRNGGQQDHRQGS
;
A
#
# COMPACT_ATOMS: atom_id res chain seq x y z
N MET A 1 3.78 1.99 13.40
CA MET A 1 4.89 2.95 13.13
C MET A 1 6.29 2.35 13.03
N LYS A 2 6.58 1.12 13.47
CA LYS A 2 7.96 0.57 13.39
C LYS A 2 8.48 0.42 11.95
N VAL A 3 7.65 -0.07 11.03
CA VAL A 3 8.06 -0.35 9.63
C VAL A 3 8.50 0.92 8.89
N VAL A 4 7.72 2.00 8.93
CA VAL A 4 8.06 3.25 8.22
C VAL A 4 9.36 3.84 8.76
N ARG A 5 9.58 3.83 10.08
CA ARG A 5 10.85 4.29 10.67
C ARG A 5 12.03 3.44 10.20
N SER A 6 11.90 2.12 10.16
CA SER A 6 12.97 1.24 9.67
C SER A 6 13.31 1.50 8.19
N LEU A 7 12.31 1.81 7.36
CA LEU A 7 12.54 2.21 5.96
C LEU A 7 13.27 3.55 5.87
N VAL A 8 12.89 4.52 6.70
CA VAL A 8 13.58 5.82 6.80
C VAL A 8 15.03 5.64 7.22
N GLU A 9 15.31 4.85 8.25
CA GLU A 9 16.68 4.58 8.73
C GLU A 9 17.56 3.91 7.67
N GLU A 10 17.04 2.94 6.93
CA GLU A 10 17.76 2.31 5.82
C GLU A 10 17.98 3.27 4.65
N ALA A 11 16.96 4.05 4.30
CA ALA A 11 17.08 5.03 3.22
C ALA A 11 18.04 6.17 3.57
N GLN A 12 18.09 6.62 4.83
CA GLN A 12 19.05 7.63 5.30
C GLN A 12 20.50 7.19 5.05
N ARG A 13 20.84 5.93 5.32
CA ARG A 13 22.18 5.38 5.02
C ARG A 13 22.54 5.48 3.54
N ARG A 14 21.55 5.34 2.65
CA ARG A 14 21.73 5.40 1.19
C ARG A 14 21.67 6.83 0.65
N ALA A 15 21.05 7.74 1.39
CA ALA A 15 20.88 9.13 1.04
C ALA A 15 22.14 9.98 1.28
N VAL A 16 23.11 9.48 2.05
CA VAL A 16 24.35 10.20 2.39
C VAL A 16 25.03 10.75 1.14
N GLY A 17 25.16 12.09 1.09
CA GLY A 17 25.80 12.81 0.00
C GLY A 17 25.01 12.85 -1.32
N ARG A 18 23.76 12.37 -1.34
CA ARG A 18 22.87 12.41 -2.50
C ARG A 18 22.01 13.67 -2.47
N ARG A 19 21.69 14.21 -3.64
CA ARG A 19 20.84 15.40 -3.78
C ARG A 19 19.62 15.13 -4.64
N LEU A 20 18.54 15.83 -4.34
CA LEU A 20 17.37 15.90 -5.22
C LEU A 20 17.73 16.79 -6.41
N ARG A 21 17.69 16.19 -7.61
CA ARG A 21 17.77 16.92 -8.87
C ARG A 21 16.42 17.53 -9.25
N LYS A 22 15.32 16.83 -8.93
CA LYS A 22 13.96 17.27 -9.25
C LYS A 22 12.95 16.67 -8.29
N ALA A 23 11.96 17.46 -7.90
CA ALA A 23 10.76 16.99 -7.24
C ALA A 23 9.52 17.61 -7.91
N ILE A 24 8.54 16.79 -8.26
CA ILE A 24 7.27 17.22 -8.87
C ILE A 24 6.13 16.60 -8.06
N VAL A 25 5.12 17.40 -7.72
CA VAL A 25 3.95 16.93 -6.98
C VAL A 25 2.70 17.10 -7.85
N GLY A 26 2.02 15.98 -8.10
CA GLY A 26 0.68 15.93 -8.69
C GLY A 26 -0.12 14.83 -7.99
N ARG A 27 -0.87 14.02 -8.74
CA ARG A 27 -1.48 12.79 -8.19
C ARG A 27 -0.44 11.87 -7.52
N TYR A 28 0.78 11.92 -8.02
CA TYR A 28 1.95 11.28 -7.44
C TYR A 28 3.04 12.33 -7.21
N ALA A 29 3.84 12.12 -6.17
CA ALA A 29 5.12 12.79 -6.00
C ALA A 29 6.19 12.01 -6.79
N LEU A 30 6.90 12.69 -7.69
CA LEU A 30 8.07 12.18 -8.40
C LEU A 30 9.30 12.85 -7.82
N VAL A 31 10.29 12.05 -7.41
CA VAL A 31 11.62 12.51 -7.01
C VAL A 31 12.65 11.91 -7.95
N VAL A 32 13.58 12.73 -8.42
CA VAL A 32 14.74 12.32 -9.22
C VAL A 32 16.00 12.79 -8.49
N LEU A 33 16.93 11.86 -8.24
CA LEU A 33 18.21 12.17 -7.62
C LEU A 33 19.26 12.61 -8.66
N ASP A 34 20.38 13.10 -8.16
CA ASP A 34 21.56 13.51 -8.93
C ASP A 34 22.13 12.43 -9.87
N ASP A 35 22.10 11.15 -9.50
CA ASP A 35 22.50 10.03 -10.39
C ASP A 35 21.45 9.65 -11.44
N GLY A 36 20.30 10.35 -11.46
CA GLY A 36 19.20 10.08 -12.36
C GLY A 36 18.24 8.99 -11.89
N SER A 37 18.48 8.35 -10.74
CA SER A 37 17.51 7.45 -10.13
C SER A 37 16.22 8.20 -9.80
N ALA A 38 15.10 7.50 -9.91
CA ALA A 38 13.79 8.10 -9.68
C ALA A 38 12.88 7.22 -8.83
N GLY A 39 12.00 7.86 -8.09
CA GLY A 39 10.98 7.20 -7.27
C GLY A 39 9.67 7.96 -7.30
N LEU A 40 8.59 7.22 -7.08
CA LEU A 40 7.22 7.72 -7.12
C LEU A 40 6.49 7.33 -5.83
N ALA A 41 5.57 8.17 -5.38
CA ALA A 41 4.63 7.85 -4.31
C ALA A 41 3.27 8.52 -4.58
N TYR A 42 2.17 7.85 -4.23
CA TYR A 42 0.85 8.45 -4.29
C TYR A 42 0.74 9.60 -3.29
N VAL A 43 0.05 10.67 -3.68
CA VAL A 43 -0.28 11.78 -2.79
C VAL A 43 -1.73 11.63 -2.38
N ASP A 44 -1.97 11.47 -1.08
CA ASP A 44 -3.32 11.35 -0.55
C ASP A 44 -3.96 12.74 -0.41
N TRP A 45 -4.51 13.23 -1.53
CA TRP A 45 -5.12 14.55 -1.64
C TRP A 45 -6.37 14.73 -0.76
N ASP A 46 -7.02 13.65 -0.34
CA ASP A 46 -8.21 13.71 0.52
C ASP A 46 -7.85 14.20 1.93
N TRP A 47 -6.60 14.01 2.35
CA TRP A 47 -6.07 14.44 3.65
C TRP A 47 -5.26 15.73 3.60
N VAL A 48 -5.10 16.33 2.41
CA VAL A 48 -4.38 17.59 2.27
C VAL A 48 -5.25 18.73 2.79
N LYS A 49 -4.70 19.51 3.72
CA LYS A 49 -5.40 20.67 4.28
C LYS A 49 -5.74 21.68 3.19
N PRO A 50 -6.96 22.26 3.21
CA PRO A 50 -7.27 23.44 2.40
C PRO A 50 -6.23 24.55 2.65
N PHE A 51 -5.80 25.23 1.58
CA PHE A 51 -4.81 26.31 1.63
C PHE A 51 -3.44 25.93 2.21
N ARG A 52 -3.03 24.67 2.04
CA ARG A 52 -1.67 24.22 2.36
C ARG A 52 -0.65 25.20 1.74
N PRO A 53 0.23 25.83 2.53
CA PRO A 53 1.26 26.70 1.97
C PRO A 53 2.19 25.89 1.08
N TYR A 54 2.63 26.48 -0.02
CA TYR A 54 3.71 25.89 -0.80
C TYR A 54 4.97 25.85 0.05
N LYS A 55 5.61 24.68 0.05
CA LYS A 55 6.91 24.47 0.67
C LYS A 55 7.77 23.76 -0.36
N GLU A 56 8.89 24.37 -0.68
CA GLU A 56 9.82 23.78 -1.62
C GLU A 56 10.42 22.50 -1.01
N PRO A 57 10.51 21.41 -1.79
CA PRO A 57 11.18 20.20 -1.32
C PRO A 57 12.64 20.47 -0.98
N PRO A 58 13.21 19.81 0.04
CA PRO A 58 14.62 19.96 0.38
C PRO A 58 15.50 19.47 -0.78
N GLY A 59 16.66 20.11 -0.96
CA GLY A 59 17.64 19.70 -1.97
C GLY A 59 18.50 18.51 -1.52
N ASP A 60 18.58 18.26 -0.21
CA ASP A 60 19.32 17.15 0.38
C ASP A 60 18.42 15.91 0.49
N ALA A 61 18.97 14.73 0.13
CA ALA A 61 18.19 13.50 0.14
C ALA A 61 17.89 12.96 1.55
N GLU A 62 18.75 13.21 2.55
CA GLU A 62 18.54 12.76 3.93
C GLU A 62 17.39 13.55 4.58
N GLU A 63 17.34 14.86 4.33
CA GLU A 63 16.23 15.72 4.70
C GLU A 63 14.93 15.29 4.00
N ALA A 64 14.99 15.01 2.69
CA ALA A 64 13.84 14.57 1.92
C ALA A 64 13.28 13.24 2.43
N VAL A 65 14.13 12.23 2.71
CA VAL A 65 13.72 10.94 3.28
C VAL A 65 12.98 11.14 4.62
N SER A 66 13.43 12.06 5.46
CA SER A 66 12.83 12.33 6.76
C SER A 66 11.39 12.86 6.66
N LEU A 67 11.00 13.45 5.53
CA LEU A 67 9.63 13.89 5.28
C LEU A 67 8.62 12.74 5.23
N ALA A 68 9.06 11.48 5.05
CA ALA A 68 8.17 10.31 5.07
C ALA A 68 7.47 10.11 6.42
N LEU A 69 7.95 10.75 7.49
CA LEU A 69 7.35 10.75 8.83
C LEU A 69 6.43 11.96 9.08
N SER A 70 6.29 12.86 8.10
CA SER A 70 5.42 14.02 8.22
C SER A 70 3.95 13.62 8.26
N TYR A 71 3.15 14.40 8.99
CA TYR A 71 1.69 14.31 8.96
C TYR A 71 1.07 15.06 7.77
N ASP A 72 1.87 15.82 7.01
CA ASP A 72 1.43 16.45 5.78
C ASP A 72 1.53 15.45 4.61
N PRO A 73 0.41 15.09 3.93
CA PRO A 73 0.43 14.04 2.91
C PRO A 73 1.35 14.32 1.71
N VAL A 74 1.57 15.59 1.37
CA VAL A 74 2.48 15.98 0.28
C VAL A 74 3.94 15.79 0.70
N GLU A 75 4.30 16.22 1.92
CA GLU A 75 5.64 15.96 2.47
C GLU A 75 5.90 14.46 2.62
N ALA A 76 4.95 13.72 3.18
CA ALA A 76 5.04 12.27 3.32
C ALA A 76 5.27 11.58 1.96
N ALA A 77 4.53 11.99 0.93
CA ALA A 77 4.70 11.46 -0.42
C ALA A 77 6.08 11.80 -1.00
N ILE A 78 6.61 13.01 -0.80
CA ILE A 78 7.98 13.35 -1.22
C ILE A 78 9.01 12.44 -0.54
N GLY A 79 8.86 12.22 0.77
CA GLY A 79 9.77 11.34 1.50
C GLY A 79 9.71 9.89 1.03
N VAL A 80 8.51 9.34 0.84
CA VAL A 80 8.33 7.99 0.31
C VAL A 80 8.85 7.87 -1.13
N ALA A 81 8.62 8.89 -1.98
CA ALA A 81 9.18 8.93 -3.33
C ALA A 81 10.72 8.95 -3.32
N THR A 82 11.33 9.66 -2.36
CA THR A 82 12.78 9.68 -2.18
C THR A 82 13.30 8.30 -1.72
N ILE A 83 12.63 7.67 -0.76
CA ILE A 83 12.94 6.29 -0.33
C ILE A 83 12.89 5.34 -1.54
N ASN A 84 11.86 5.45 -2.37
CA ASN A 84 11.71 4.63 -3.58
C ASN A 84 12.78 4.91 -4.64
N ALA A 85 13.31 6.14 -4.72
CA ALA A 85 14.41 6.48 -5.63
C ALA A 85 15.74 5.85 -5.19
N LEU A 86 15.95 5.74 -3.87
CA LEU A 86 17.12 5.14 -3.22
C LEU A 86 17.07 3.61 -3.11
N ALA A 87 15.89 3.01 -3.36
CA ALA A 87 15.69 1.58 -3.25
C ALA A 87 16.63 0.82 -4.22
N PRO A 88 17.23 -0.29 -3.79
CA PRO A 88 18.08 -1.11 -4.64
C PRO A 88 17.28 -1.65 -5.83
N ARG A 89 17.93 -1.76 -6.99
CA ARG A 89 17.30 -2.27 -8.22
C ARG A 89 17.80 -3.66 -8.62
N GLU A 90 18.76 -4.19 -7.87
CA GLU A 90 19.31 -5.52 -8.07
C GLU A 90 18.28 -6.59 -7.69
N GLY A 91 18.19 -7.65 -8.49
CA GLY A 91 17.30 -8.79 -8.20
C GLY A 91 15.81 -8.53 -8.41
N LEU A 92 15.43 -7.41 -9.04
CA LEU A 92 14.04 -7.15 -9.39
C LEU A 92 13.54 -8.15 -10.45
N THR A 93 12.32 -8.65 -10.24
CA THR A 93 11.62 -9.50 -11.21
C THR A 93 10.42 -8.75 -11.76
N THR A 94 10.23 -8.79 -13.07
CA THR A 94 9.03 -8.25 -13.72
C THR A 94 7.95 -9.32 -13.74
N ALA A 95 6.91 -9.14 -12.93
CA ALA A 95 5.73 -9.98 -12.89
C ALA A 95 4.50 -9.17 -12.45
N ASP A 96 3.30 -9.60 -12.83
CA ASP A 96 2.09 -9.15 -12.18
C ASP A 96 2.04 -9.78 -10.77
N PRO A 97 1.91 -8.99 -9.69
CA PRO A 97 1.81 -9.52 -8.34
C PRO A 97 0.75 -10.61 -8.17
N LEU A 98 -0.38 -10.54 -8.88
CA LEU A 98 -1.42 -11.57 -8.82
C LEU A 98 -1.00 -12.92 -9.42
N ASP A 99 -0.04 -12.93 -10.35
CA ASP A 99 0.47 -14.17 -10.94
C ASP A 99 1.39 -14.92 -9.96
N LEU A 100 1.95 -14.20 -8.98
CA LEU A 100 2.78 -14.76 -7.91
C LEU A 100 1.95 -15.33 -6.75
N VAL A 101 0.68 -14.93 -6.64
CA VAL A 101 -0.23 -15.38 -5.58
C VAL A 101 -0.85 -16.73 -5.96
N ARG A 102 -0.53 -17.77 -5.16
CA ARG A 102 -1.15 -19.10 -5.29
C ARG A 102 -2.42 -19.17 -4.46
N LEU A 103 -3.56 -19.11 -5.12
CA LEU A 103 -4.87 -19.30 -4.49
C LEU A 103 -5.23 -20.79 -4.42
N ARG A 104 -5.74 -21.22 -3.27
CA ARG A 104 -6.37 -22.53 -3.11
C ARG A 104 -7.86 -22.41 -3.45
N GLU A 105 -8.49 -23.54 -3.77
CA GLU A 105 -9.94 -23.60 -3.90
C GLU A 105 -10.60 -23.13 -2.58
N GLY A 106 -11.63 -22.29 -2.69
CA GLY A 106 -12.29 -21.68 -1.54
C GLY A 106 -11.46 -20.63 -0.79
N ALA A 107 -10.37 -20.10 -1.38
CA ALA A 107 -9.59 -19.05 -0.75
C ALA A 107 -10.43 -17.78 -0.51
N ARG A 108 -10.18 -17.15 0.64
CA ARG A 108 -10.69 -15.83 1.01
C ARG A 108 -9.58 -14.82 0.84
N VAL A 109 -9.84 -13.73 0.12
CA VAL A 109 -8.84 -12.71 -0.22
C VAL A 109 -9.33 -11.35 0.23
N GLY A 110 -8.51 -10.66 1.03
CA GLY A 110 -8.67 -9.25 1.31
C GLY A 110 -7.82 -8.41 0.36
N LEU A 111 -8.41 -7.40 -0.26
CA LEU A 111 -7.74 -6.42 -1.11
C LEU A 111 -7.96 -5.02 -0.54
N VAL A 112 -6.88 -4.35 -0.11
CA VAL A 112 -6.94 -2.96 0.33
C VAL A 112 -6.77 -2.04 -0.89
N GLY A 113 -7.78 -1.20 -1.12
CA GLY A 113 -7.91 -0.35 -2.31
C GLY A 113 -8.61 -1.05 -3.49
N TYR A 114 -9.45 -0.31 -4.21
CA TYR A 114 -10.19 -0.85 -5.36
C TYR A 114 -9.33 -0.82 -6.62
N ILE A 115 -8.71 -1.95 -6.95
CA ILE A 115 -7.94 -2.13 -8.20
C ILE A 115 -8.80 -2.93 -9.18
N ARG A 116 -9.52 -2.25 -10.08
CA ARG A 116 -10.54 -2.85 -10.98
C ARG A 116 -10.06 -4.12 -11.70
N GLY A 117 -8.84 -4.12 -12.23
CA GLY A 117 -8.27 -5.28 -12.91
C GLY A 117 -8.08 -6.50 -11.99
N TYR A 118 -7.72 -6.25 -10.73
CA TYR A 118 -7.51 -7.30 -9.74
C TYR A 118 -8.84 -7.80 -9.18
N VAL A 119 -9.78 -6.90 -8.90
CA VAL A 119 -11.14 -7.26 -8.48
C VAL A 119 -11.76 -8.24 -9.46
N ARG A 120 -11.73 -7.93 -10.77
CA ARG A 120 -12.27 -8.81 -11.81
C ARG A 120 -11.64 -10.21 -11.77
N ARG A 121 -10.31 -10.29 -11.71
CA ARG A 121 -9.58 -11.57 -11.74
C ARG A 121 -9.75 -12.39 -10.46
N LEU A 122 -9.89 -11.73 -9.31
CA LEU A 122 -9.99 -12.39 -8.02
C LEU A 122 -11.40 -12.90 -7.74
N ARG A 123 -12.46 -12.17 -8.14
CA ARG A 123 -13.85 -12.60 -7.94
C ARG A 123 -14.18 -13.92 -8.61
N GLU A 124 -13.51 -14.26 -9.72
CA GLU A 124 -13.70 -15.52 -10.43
C GLU A 124 -13.00 -16.71 -9.74
N ARG A 125 -12.09 -16.44 -8.78
CA ARG A 125 -11.14 -17.44 -8.25
C ARG A 125 -11.15 -17.57 -6.73
N ALA A 126 -11.79 -16.64 -6.03
CA ALA A 126 -11.77 -16.54 -4.58
C ALA A 126 -13.00 -15.76 -4.07
N GLU A 127 -13.32 -15.96 -2.80
CA GLU A 127 -14.22 -15.06 -2.07
C GLU A 127 -13.45 -13.76 -1.77
N LEU A 128 -13.89 -12.65 -2.35
CA LEU A 128 -13.17 -11.38 -2.33
C LEU A 128 -13.81 -10.37 -1.38
N TYR A 129 -12.98 -9.75 -0.56
CA TYR A 129 -13.32 -8.61 0.30
C TYR A 129 -12.43 -7.44 -0.13
N VAL A 130 -13.02 -6.34 -0.61
CA VAL A 130 -12.29 -5.12 -0.97
C VAL A 130 -12.50 -4.10 0.14
N PHE A 131 -11.44 -3.45 0.60
CA PHE A 131 -11.51 -2.43 1.65
C PHE A 131 -11.14 -1.07 1.07
N GLU A 132 -12.03 -0.10 1.22
CA GLU A 132 -11.83 1.25 0.67
C GLU A 132 -12.21 2.36 1.65
N THR A 133 -11.61 3.53 1.46
CA THR A 133 -11.93 4.72 2.26
C THR A 133 -13.22 5.37 1.80
N ARG A 134 -13.51 5.28 0.49
CA ARG A 134 -14.73 5.83 -0.12
C ARG A 134 -15.79 4.74 -0.31
N PRO A 135 -17.07 5.09 -0.19
CA PRO A 135 -18.16 4.13 -0.39
C PRO A 135 -18.24 3.70 -1.87
N TYR A 136 -18.65 2.45 -2.07
CA TYR A 136 -18.97 1.83 -3.35
C TYR A 136 -20.35 1.17 -3.26
N GLU A 137 -21.00 0.96 -4.40
CA GLU A 137 -22.33 0.32 -4.46
C GLU A 137 -22.23 -1.21 -4.41
N GLU A 138 -21.06 -1.77 -4.73
CA GLU A 138 -20.82 -3.20 -4.74
C GLU A 138 -20.74 -3.81 -3.33
N ASP A 139 -21.47 -4.90 -3.12
CA ASP A 139 -21.62 -5.63 -1.86
C ASP A 139 -20.34 -6.26 -1.30
N PHE A 140 -19.36 -6.53 -2.16
CA PHE A 140 -18.04 -7.04 -1.79
C PHE A 140 -17.03 -5.93 -1.43
N VAL A 141 -17.45 -4.66 -1.48
CA VAL A 141 -16.63 -3.51 -1.09
C VAL A 141 -17.08 -3.01 0.28
N TYR A 142 -16.15 -3.02 1.20
CA TYR A 142 -16.33 -2.69 2.60
C TYR A 142 -15.58 -1.39 2.94
N PRO A 143 -16.05 -0.66 3.95
CA PRO A 143 -15.26 0.44 4.50
C PRO A 143 -13.96 -0.07 5.11
N TRP A 144 -12.90 0.75 5.05
CA TRP A 144 -11.56 0.42 5.52
C TRP A 144 -11.50 -0.12 6.97
N TYR A 145 -12.38 0.32 7.87
CA TYR A 145 -12.40 -0.15 9.25
C TYR A 145 -12.89 -1.61 9.41
N ALA A 146 -13.53 -2.19 8.39
CA ALA A 146 -13.93 -3.59 8.39
C ALA A 146 -12.75 -4.56 8.24
N GLU A 147 -11.56 -4.05 7.89
CA GLU A 147 -10.32 -4.84 7.81
C GLU A 147 -10.05 -5.61 9.11
N GLU A 148 -10.27 -5.00 10.27
CA GLU A 148 -9.98 -5.61 11.58
C GLU A 148 -10.85 -6.84 11.91
N GLU A 149 -12.04 -6.90 11.32
CA GLU A 149 -13.00 -8.00 11.52
C GLU A 149 -12.86 -9.07 10.43
N LEU A 150 -12.67 -8.65 9.18
CA LEU A 150 -12.76 -9.52 8.01
C LEU A 150 -11.40 -10.09 7.57
N LEU A 151 -10.29 -9.39 7.83
CA LEU A 151 -8.97 -9.95 7.55
C LEU A 151 -8.59 -11.01 8.59
N PRO A 152 -7.88 -12.07 8.18
CA PRO A 152 -7.36 -13.05 9.12
C PRO A 152 -6.48 -12.39 10.17
N LYS A 153 -6.82 -12.57 11.45
CA LYS A 153 -5.99 -12.10 12.57
C LYS A 153 -4.70 -12.91 12.72
N ASP A 154 -4.70 -14.12 12.18
CA ASP A 154 -3.52 -14.98 12.05
C ASP A 154 -3.22 -15.18 10.56
N GLY A 155 -1.96 -15.00 10.18
CA GLY A 155 -1.50 -14.98 8.79
C GLY A 155 -1.75 -16.27 7.99
N PRO A 156 -1.27 -16.34 6.73
CA PRO A 156 -1.45 -17.51 5.87
C PRO A 156 -0.71 -18.72 6.44
N GLY A 157 -1.39 -19.47 7.31
CA GLY A 157 -0.81 -20.59 8.05
C GLY A 157 -1.66 -21.14 9.19
N ASN A 158 -2.63 -20.40 9.74
CA ASN A 158 -3.43 -20.88 10.87
C ASN A 158 -4.74 -21.55 10.43
N SER A 159 -4.88 -22.83 10.79
CA SER A 159 -5.89 -23.79 10.33
C SER A 159 -7.28 -23.63 10.96
N HIS A 160 -7.75 -22.40 11.19
CA HIS A 160 -9.03 -22.16 11.87
C HIS A 160 -10.24 -21.91 10.97
N TRP A 161 -10.10 -22.02 9.65
CA TRP A 161 -11.25 -22.19 8.76
C TRP A 161 -11.56 -23.67 8.56
N ARG A 162 -12.01 -24.33 9.64
CA ARG A 162 -12.81 -25.55 9.58
C ARG A 162 -14.22 -25.22 10.05
N ASN A 163 -15.17 -25.57 9.19
CA ASN A 163 -16.60 -25.76 9.43
C ASN A 163 -17.49 -24.51 9.43
N GLY A 164 -17.72 -23.97 8.22
CA GLY A 164 -19.05 -23.47 7.85
C GLY A 164 -19.71 -24.51 6.94
N GLY A 165 -20.28 -25.57 7.53
CA GLY A 165 -20.86 -26.68 6.77
C GLY A 165 -21.69 -27.64 7.63
N GLN A 166 -22.97 -27.28 7.81
CA GLN A 166 -24.13 -28.17 7.65
C GLN A 166 -24.28 -29.39 8.59
N GLN A 167 -25.18 -29.26 9.58
CA GLN A 167 -26.13 -30.31 10.00
C GLN A 167 -27.41 -29.57 10.43
N ASP A 168 -28.33 -29.31 9.50
CA ASP A 168 -29.35 -30.20 8.94
C ASP A 168 -30.36 -30.70 9.99
N HIS A 169 -31.60 -30.27 9.78
CA HIS A 169 -32.77 -30.59 10.58
C HIS A 169 -33.03 -32.09 10.56
N ARG A 170 -33.16 -32.73 11.73
CA ARG A 170 -34.05 -33.88 11.88
C ARG A 170 -34.91 -33.76 13.12
N GLN A 171 -36.21 -33.74 12.87
CA GLN A 171 -37.29 -33.98 13.82
C GLN A 171 -37.25 -35.44 14.31
N GLY A 172 -37.77 -35.65 15.53
CA GLY A 172 -38.47 -36.88 15.91
C GLY A 172 -37.69 -37.91 16.72
N SER A 173 -37.90 -37.93 18.04
CA SER A 173 -38.72 -38.95 18.74
C SER A 173 -39.00 -38.50 20.17
#